data_AF-A0A960P0V4-F1
#
_entry.id   AF-A0A960P0V4-F1
#
_cell.length_a   1.000
_cell.length_b   1.000
_cell.length_c   1.000
_cell.angle_alpha   90.00
_cell.angle_beta   90.00
_cell.angle_gamma   90.00
#
_symmetry.space_group_name_H-M   'P 1'
#
loop_
_entity.id
_entity.type
_entity.pdbx_description
1 polymer ?
#
loop_
_entity_poly.entity_id
_entity_poly.type
_entity_poly.pdbx_seq_one_letter_code
_entity_poly.pdbx_strand_id
1 'polypeptide(L)'
;MKRLLVLGALAALMIPAAAHADLCTIEATPAATLLLPYFEVDIDNPGGVDTFFSINNAREYSVLTHVVVWTDMSVEALDFNVYLTGYDVQTIGLGLIIRDGILPRTAASSTSPRGPYSGPHPGASIYDACEL
;
A
#
# COMPACT_ATOMS: atom_id res chain seq x y z
N MET A 1 -16.67 -6.56 -46.63
CA MET A 1 -15.24 -6.63 -46.23
C MET A 1 -14.72 -5.32 -45.66
N LYS A 2 -14.89 -4.14 -46.30
CA LYS A 2 -14.44 -2.84 -45.77
C LYS A 2 -15.03 -2.45 -44.40
N ARG A 3 -16.31 -2.76 -44.13
CA ARG A 3 -16.96 -2.45 -42.82
C ARG A 3 -16.40 -3.28 -41.66
N LEU A 4 -15.99 -4.53 -41.92
CA LEU A 4 -15.38 -5.41 -40.91
C LEU A 4 -13.96 -4.95 -40.54
N LEU A 5 -13.21 -4.41 -41.50
CA LEU A 5 -11.89 -3.80 -41.25
C LEU A 5 -11.98 -2.54 -40.38
N VAL A 6 -13.02 -1.72 -40.58
CA VAL A 6 -13.23 -0.51 -39.77
C VAL A 6 -13.61 -0.86 -38.33
N LEU A 7 -14.47 -1.87 -38.12
CA LEU A 7 -14.81 -2.33 -36.76
C LEU A 7 -13.62 -2.99 -36.04
N GLY A 8 -12.79 -3.76 -36.75
CA GLY A 8 -11.57 -4.34 -36.17
C GLY A 8 -10.55 -3.28 -35.77
N ALA A 9 -10.37 -2.23 -36.58
CA ALA A 9 -9.50 -1.10 -36.25
C ALA A 9 -10.01 -0.31 -35.04
N LEU A 10 -11.31 -0.07 -34.94
CA LEU A 10 -11.90 0.67 -33.81
C LEU A 10 -11.82 -0.11 -32.48
N ALA A 11 -11.89 -1.44 -32.53
CA ALA A 11 -11.72 -2.29 -31.35
C ALA A 11 -10.27 -2.30 -30.83
N ALA A 12 -9.27 -2.16 -31.71
CA ALA A 12 -7.86 -2.09 -31.31
C ALA A 12 -7.47 -0.79 -30.60
N LEU A 13 -8.22 0.30 -30.80
CA LEU A 13 -8.03 1.58 -30.09
C LEU A 13 -8.60 1.59 -28.66
N MET A 14 -9.38 0.57 -28.28
CA MET A 14 -10.01 0.47 -26.94
C MET A 14 -9.18 -0.37 -25.97
N ILE A 15 -7.95 -0.75 -26.33
CA ILE A 15 -7.02 -1.41 -25.41
C ILE A 15 -6.52 -0.34 -24.43
N PRO A 16 -6.86 -0.40 -23.13
CA PRO A 16 -6.32 0.54 -22.18
C PRO A 16 -4.80 0.42 -22.19
N ALA A 17 -4.10 1.52 -22.43
CA ALA A 17 -2.66 1.56 -22.31
C ALA A 17 -2.30 1.17 -20.87
N ALA A 18 -1.44 0.17 -20.70
CA ALA A 18 -0.91 -0.14 -19.39
C ALA A 18 -0.15 1.09 -18.88
N ALA A 19 -0.58 1.65 -17.75
CA ALA A 19 0.18 2.70 -17.09
C ALA A 19 1.44 2.04 -16.52
N HIS A 20 2.59 2.38 -17.10
CA HIS A 20 3.90 1.97 -16.61
C HIS A 20 4.33 2.99 -15.56
N ALA A 21 4.69 2.53 -14.37
CA ALA A 21 5.29 3.38 -13.35
C ALA A 21 6.81 3.37 -13.55
N ASP A 22 7.38 4.51 -13.96
CA ASP A 22 8.82 4.65 -14.06
C ASP A 22 9.44 4.99 -12.70
N LEU A 23 10.52 4.29 -12.36
CA LEU A 23 11.28 4.52 -11.15
C LEU A 23 11.88 5.93 -11.16
N CYS A 24 11.92 6.58 -10.00
CA CYS A 24 12.44 7.94 -9.82
C CYS A 24 11.65 9.08 -10.49
N THR A 25 10.38 8.85 -10.84
CA THR A 25 9.53 9.90 -11.44
C THR A 25 8.31 10.19 -10.55
N ILE A 26 7.97 11.47 -10.40
CA ILE A 26 6.65 11.87 -9.91
C ILE A 26 5.68 11.72 -11.08
N GLU A 27 5.10 10.54 -11.20
CA GLU A 27 4.11 10.23 -12.22
C GLU A 27 2.75 9.96 -11.59
N ALA A 28 1.68 10.40 -12.25
CA ALA A 28 0.31 10.01 -11.94
C ALA A 28 0.03 8.58 -12.44
N THR A 29 0.95 7.67 -12.13
CA THR A 29 0.75 6.24 -12.34
C THR A 29 -0.05 5.69 -11.17
N PRO A 30 -0.78 4.57 -11.34
CA PRO A 30 -1.54 3.99 -10.25
C PRO A 30 -0.60 3.49 -9.15
N ALA A 31 -0.23 4.36 -8.21
CA ALA A 31 0.12 3.92 -6.88
C ALA A 31 -1.15 3.30 -6.29
N ALA A 32 -1.03 2.12 -5.69
CA ALA A 32 -2.16 1.47 -5.06
C ALA A 32 -2.51 2.20 -3.75
N THR A 33 -3.11 3.38 -3.85
CA THR A 33 -3.72 4.06 -2.71
C THR A 33 -5.02 3.35 -2.39
N LEU A 34 -5.00 2.50 -1.36
CA LEU A 34 -6.21 1.89 -0.82
C LEU A 34 -6.90 2.92 0.09
N LEU A 35 -7.95 3.56 -0.44
CA LEU A 35 -8.82 4.40 0.38
C LEU A 35 -9.89 3.51 1.02
N LEU A 36 -9.88 3.42 2.34
CA LEU A 36 -10.96 2.78 3.11
C LEU A 36 -11.91 3.87 3.64
N PRO A 37 -13.09 4.09 3.02
CA PRO A 37 -13.89 5.28 3.30
C PRO A 37 -14.60 5.27 4.66
N TYR A 38 -14.73 4.10 5.29
CA TYR A 38 -15.49 3.91 6.51
C TYR A 38 -14.91 2.79 7.37
N PHE A 39 -14.86 3.03 8.68
CA PHE A 39 -14.54 2.02 9.68
C PHE A 39 -15.31 2.30 10.97
N GLU A 40 -15.60 1.25 11.72
CA GLU A 40 -16.17 1.31 13.06
C GLU A 40 -15.26 0.60 14.06
N VAL A 41 -15.11 1.20 15.24
CA VAL A 41 -14.39 0.64 16.38
C VAL A 41 -15.17 0.96 17.65
N ASP A 42 -15.49 -0.07 18.43
CA ASP A 42 -15.96 0.07 19.81
C ASP A 42 -14.75 0.31 20.73
N ILE A 43 -14.66 1.53 21.25
CA ILE A 43 -13.54 1.99 22.08
C ILE A 43 -13.69 1.50 23.53
N ASP A 44 -14.93 1.23 23.98
CA ASP A 44 -15.21 0.86 25.37
C ASP A 44 -15.21 -0.66 25.60
N ASN A 45 -15.36 -1.46 24.54
CA ASN A 45 -15.44 -2.91 24.63
C ASN A 45 -14.50 -3.63 23.63
N PRO A 46 -13.47 -4.36 24.09
CA PRO A 46 -12.58 -5.13 23.23
C PRO A 46 -13.22 -6.28 22.47
N GLY A 47 -14.40 -6.74 22.89
CA GLY A 47 -15.22 -7.70 22.15
C GLY A 47 -16.34 -7.07 21.33
N GLY A 48 -16.36 -5.74 21.19
CA GLY A 48 -17.36 -4.99 20.45
C GLY A 48 -17.10 -4.98 18.93
N VAL A 49 -17.66 -3.98 18.24
CA VAL A 49 -17.44 -3.80 16.80
C VAL A 49 -15.97 -3.47 16.53
N ASP A 50 -15.36 -4.13 15.55
CA ASP A 50 -14.02 -3.82 15.07
C ASP A 50 -13.96 -4.01 13.54
N THR A 51 -13.17 -3.16 12.90
CA THR A 51 -12.94 -3.18 11.45
C THR A 51 -11.58 -3.79 11.16
N PHE A 52 -11.59 -4.85 10.34
CA PHE A 52 -10.40 -5.51 9.85
C PHE A 52 -10.24 -5.27 8.35
N PHE A 53 -9.01 -4.97 7.92
CA PHE A 53 -8.64 -4.91 6.51
C PHE A 53 -7.29 -5.57 6.30
N SER A 54 -6.99 -5.95 5.05
CA SER A 54 -5.73 -6.58 4.71
C SER A 54 -5.06 -5.87 3.54
N ILE A 55 -3.75 -5.71 3.63
CA ILE A 55 -2.90 -5.19 2.56
C ILE A 55 -2.11 -6.38 2.00
N ASN A 56 -2.26 -6.64 0.70
CA ASN A 56 -1.50 -7.67 0.00
C ASN A 56 -0.42 -7.05 -0.88
N ASN A 57 0.81 -7.54 -0.74
CA ASN A 57 1.85 -7.31 -1.72
C ASN A 57 1.73 -8.35 -2.84
N ALA A 58 1.34 -7.93 -4.04
CA ALA A 58 1.24 -8.82 -5.20
C ALA A 58 2.59 -8.99 -5.96
N ARG A 59 3.70 -8.49 -5.41
CA ARG A 59 5.05 -8.57 -6.00
C ARG A 59 5.91 -9.60 -5.28
N GLU A 60 6.91 -10.11 -5.98
CA GLU A 60 7.91 -11.04 -5.43
C GLU A 60 8.97 -10.36 -4.54
N TYR A 61 9.13 -9.05 -4.66
CA TYR A 61 10.06 -8.25 -3.84
C TYR A 61 9.32 -7.55 -2.69
N SER A 62 10.07 -7.18 -1.66
CA SER A 62 9.54 -6.47 -0.49
C SER A 62 9.13 -5.03 -0.82
N VAL A 63 8.06 -4.56 -0.20
CA VAL A 63 7.51 -3.21 -0.38
C VAL A 63 7.24 -2.57 0.99
N LEU A 64 7.52 -1.28 1.12
CA LEU A 64 7.11 -0.48 2.27
C LEU A 64 5.82 0.26 1.93
N THR A 65 4.75 0.00 2.69
CA THR A 65 3.46 0.67 2.53
C THR A 65 3.29 1.71 3.63
N HIS A 66 2.96 2.94 3.24
CA HIS A 66 2.63 4.01 4.17
C HIS A 66 1.11 4.05 4.37
N VAL A 67 0.67 4.05 5.64
CA VAL A 67 -0.74 4.07 6.03
C VAL A 67 -1.00 5.35 6.78
N VAL A 68 -2.05 6.07 6.38
CA VAL A 68 -2.50 7.30 7.04
C VAL A 68 -3.96 7.12 7.47
N VAL A 69 -4.22 7.36 8.74
CA VAL A 69 -5.56 7.35 9.33
C VAL A 69 -6.05 8.79 9.43
N TRP A 70 -7.20 9.05 8.83
CA TRP A 70 -7.83 10.37 8.81
C TRP A 70 -9.05 10.39 9.71
N THR A 71 -9.29 11.53 10.37
CA THR A 71 -10.57 11.80 11.03
C THR A 71 -11.64 12.16 10.01
N ASP A 72 -12.90 12.14 10.44
CA ASP A 72 -14.06 12.64 9.68
C ASP A 72 -13.91 14.12 9.27
N MET A 73 -13.15 14.90 10.05
CA MET A 73 -12.79 16.29 9.76
C MET A 73 -11.65 16.44 8.73
N SER A 74 -11.19 15.35 8.10
CA SER A 74 -10.04 15.34 7.17
C SER A 74 -8.75 15.83 7.82
N VAL A 75 -8.58 15.57 9.12
CA VAL A 75 -7.33 15.81 9.85
C VAL A 75 -6.61 14.49 10.01
N GLU A 76 -5.31 14.47 9.72
CA GLU A 76 -4.47 13.31 9.96
C GLU A 76 -4.42 12.99 11.46
N ALA A 77 -4.83 11.79 11.83
CA ALA A 77 -4.82 11.31 13.21
C ALA A 77 -3.52 10.56 13.54
N LEU A 78 -3.05 9.74 12.60
CA LEU A 78 -1.89 8.86 12.77
C LEU A 78 -1.40 8.36 11.42
N ASP A 79 -0.08 8.30 11.25
CA ASP A 79 0.58 7.58 10.16
C ASP A 79 1.51 6.49 10.70
N PHE A 80 1.70 5.43 9.91
CA PHE A 80 2.69 4.40 10.18
C PHE A 80 3.09 3.64 8.91
N ASN A 81 4.22 2.94 9.00
CA ASN A 81 4.74 2.13 7.90
C ASN A 81 4.52 0.64 8.15
N VAL A 82 4.12 -0.06 7.10
CA VAL A 82 3.95 -1.50 7.05
C VAL A 82 4.94 -2.07 6.03
N TYR A 83 5.93 -2.79 6.55
CA TYR A 83 6.84 -3.58 5.72
C TYR A 83 6.18 -4.89 5.31
N LEU A 84 6.09 -5.15 4.01
CA LEU A 84 5.55 -6.39 3.44
C LEU A 84 6.67 -7.12 2.70
N THR A 85 6.86 -8.40 3.02
CA THR A 85 7.76 -9.26 2.24
C THR A 85 7.15 -9.61 0.87
N GLY A 86 7.90 -10.31 0.02
CA GLY A 86 7.38 -10.75 -1.29
C GLY A 86 6.16 -11.65 -1.11
N TYR A 87 5.07 -11.35 -1.83
CA TYR A 87 3.79 -12.06 -1.77
C TYR A 87 3.10 -12.06 -0.40
N ASP A 88 3.47 -11.13 0.47
CA ASP A 88 2.98 -11.06 1.85
C ASP A 88 1.57 -10.46 1.97
N VAL A 89 0.90 -10.75 3.09
CA VAL A 89 -0.41 -10.20 3.45
C VAL A 89 -0.38 -9.78 4.91
N GLN A 90 -0.58 -8.49 5.15
CA GLN A 90 -0.75 -7.96 6.51
C GLN A 90 -2.22 -7.64 6.76
N THR A 91 -2.82 -8.31 7.75
CA THR A 91 -4.14 -7.94 8.28
C THR A 91 -3.97 -6.95 9.43
N ILE A 92 -4.82 -5.93 9.44
CA ILE A 92 -4.82 -4.83 10.40
C ILE A 92 -6.22 -4.75 11.01
N GLY A 93 -6.30 -4.79 12.33
CA GLY A 93 -7.51 -4.46 13.08
C GLY A 93 -7.43 -3.04 13.61
N LEU A 94 -8.43 -2.22 13.31
CA LEU A 94 -8.42 -0.81 13.73
C LEU A 94 -8.65 -0.64 15.23
N GLY A 95 -9.32 -1.57 15.90
CA GLY A 95 -9.46 -1.60 17.36
C GLY A 95 -8.12 -1.68 18.07
N LEU A 96 -7.20 -2.53 17.59
CA LEU A 96 -5.85 -2.60 18.15
C LEU A 96 -5.10 -1.28 18.05
N ILE A 97 -5.30 -0.51 16.96
CA ILE A 97 -4.60 0.76 16.73
C ILE A 97 -5.27 1.89 17.51
N ILE A 98 -6.58 2.06 17.37
CA ILE A 98 -7.33 3.22 17.86
C ILE A 98 -7.64 3.11 19.35
N ARG A 99 -8.04 1.92 19.83
CA ARG A 99 -8.35 1.69 21.25
C ARG A 99 -7.10 1.32 22.04
N ASP A 100 -6.33 0.36 21.55
CA ASP A 100 -5.25 -0.25 22.33
C ASP A 100 -3.87 0.38 22.06
N GLY A 101 -3.73 1.22 21.02
CA GLY A 101 -2.47 1.90 20.66
C GLY A 101 -1.38 0.95 20.14
N ILE A 102 -1.76 -0.24 19.68
CA ILE A 102 -0.86 -1.30 19.22
C ILE A 102 -0.77 -1.25 17.70
N LEU A 103 0.40 -0.85 17.18
CA LEU A 103 0.67 -0.87 15.75
C LEU A 103 1.05 -2.27 15.26
N PRO A 104 0.76 -2.60 13.99
CA PRO A 104 1.22 -3.84 13.36
C PRO A 104 2.74 -3.98 13.43
N ARG A 105 3.24 -5.11 13.93
CA ARG A 105 4.66 -5.47 13.85
C ARG A 105 4.89 -6.31 12.61
N THR A 106 5.42 -5.68 11.56
CA THR A 106 5.50 -6.32 10.23
C THR A 106 6.94 -6.55 9.76
N ALA A 107 7.92 -6.25 10.62
CA ALA A 107 9.32 -6.60 10.42
C ALA A 107 9.77 -7.59 11.49
N ALA A 108 10.68 -8.51 11.13
CA ALA A 108 11.38 -9.33 12.11
C ALA A 108 12.10 -8.42 13.12
N SER A 109 12.29 -8.90 14.35
CA SER A 109 12.97 -8.20 15.46
C SER A 109 14.38 -7.68 15.14
N SER A 110 14.94 -8.05 13.99
CA SER A 110 16.19 -7.53 13.40
C SER A 110 16.02 -6.24 12.56
N THR A 111 14.82 -5.68 12.44
CA THR A 111 14.51 -4.66 11.41
C THR A 111 13.54 -3.56 11.92
N SER A 112 13.92 -2.84 12.98
CA SER A 112 13.18 -1.66 13.47
C SER A 112 14.14 -0.68 14.19
N PRO A 113 13.79 0.59 14.49
CA PRO A 113 13.81 1.74 13.58
C PRO A 113 15.06 2.66 13.60
N ARG A 114 16.17 2.31 14.25
CA ARG A 114 17.52 2.86 13.98
C ARG A 114 18.54 1.82 14.42
N GLY A 115 18.99 0.97 13.50
CA GLY A 115 19.90 -0.15 13.79
C GLY A 115 20.71 -0.57 12.55
N PRO A 116 21.76 -1.39 12.73
CA PRO A 116 22.94 -1.51 11.85
C PRO A 116 22.69 -2.14 10.46
N TYR A 117 21.44 -2.27 10.05
CA TYR A 117 20.99 -2.95 8.84
C TYR A 117 20.13 -2.04 7.96
N SER A 118 20.48 -0.76 7.83
CA SER A 118 20.30 -0.02 6.57
C SER A 118 21.26 -0.59 5.51
N GLY A 119 21.23 -1.91 5.33
CA GLY A 119 21.91 -2.61 4.27
C GLY A 119 21.01 -2.60 3.05
N PRO A 120 21.56 -2.55 1.83
CA PRO A 120 20.77 -2.55 0.62
C PRO A 120 19.88 -3.80 0.58
N HIS A 121 18.57 -3.59 0.58
CA HIS A 121 17.61 -4.61 0.17
C HIS A 121 18.05 -5.14 -1.22
N PRO A 122 17.93 -6.45 -1.52
CA PRO A 122 18.15 -6.97 -2.87
C PRO A 122 17.06 -6.42 -3.82
N GLY A 123 17.29 -5.20 -4.29
CA GLY A 123 16.37 -4.32 -5.00
C GLY A 123 16.61 -2.82 -4.70
N ALA A 124 17.33 -2.45 -3.64
CA ALA A 124 17.72 -1.07 -3.35
C ALA A 124 18.58 -0.43 -4.45
N SER A 125 19.36 -1.23 -5.18
CA SER A 125 20.25 -0.74 -6.25
C SER A 125 19.54 0.01 -7.38
N ILE A 126 18.23 -0.18 -7.60
CA ILE A 126 17.48 0.56 -8.63
C ILE A 126 16.79 1.81 -8.06
N TYR A 127 16.67 1.93 -6.73
CA TYR A 127 16.04 3.07 -6.05
C TYR A 127 17.06 4.04 -5.44
N ASP A 128 18.30 3.62 -5.19
CA ASP A 128 19.42 4.50 -4.78
C ASP A 128 19.77 5.55 -5.85
N ALA A 129 19.34 5.36 -7.10
CA ALA A 129 19.49 6.35 -8.18
C ALA A 129 18.47 7.51 -8.10
N CYS A 130 17.49 7.43 -7.20
CA CYS A 130 16.42 8.43 -7.07
C CYS A 130 16.64 9.44 -5.93
N GLU A 131 17.69 9.29 -5.11
CA GLU A 131 17.98 10.25 -4.04
C GLU A 131 18.61 11.53 -4.62
N LEU A 132 17.86 12.64 -4.56
CA LEU A 132 18.38 14.01 -4.60
C LEU A 132 18.43 14.59 -3.19
#